data_AF-A0A8T6N526-F1
#
_entry.id   AF-A0A8T6N526-F1
#
_cell.length_a   1.000
_cell.length_b   1.000
_cell.length_c   1.000
_cell.angle_alpha   90.00
_cell.angle_beta   90.00
_cell.angle_gamma   90.00
#
_symmetry.space_group_name_H-M   'P 1'
#
loop_
_entity.id
_entity.type
_entity.pdbx_description
1 polymer ?
#
loop_
_entity_poly.entity_id
_entity_poly.type
_entity_poly.pdbx_seq_one_letter_code
_entity_poly.pdbx_strand_id
1 'polypeptide(L)'
;MSRPKPQVLVEITNKETYKTEQVLASEGIWAVYYEDRPINLKTSNYLVSYPGPKYKKVSFSNPGHAINLAKKLNEQFRTDKFSVVLLDRGKVIYPENGKKTKSN
;
A
#
# COMPACT_ATOMS: atom_id res chain seq x y z
N MET A 1 11.97 16.53 14.11
CA MET A 1 13.15 15.82 13.57
C MET A 1 13.01 15.78 12.06
N SER A 2 14.02 16.23 11.30
CA SER A 2 13.98 16.07 9.84
C SER A 2 13.96 14.57 9.52
N ARG A 3 13.08 14.19 8.60
CA ARG A 3 13.01 12.80 8.17
C ARG A 3 14.32 12.46 7.43
N PRO A 4 14.97 11.32 7.69
CA PRO A 4 16.16 10.93 6.95
C PRO A 4 15.84 10.92 5.45
N LYS A 5 16.79 11.37 4.63
CA LYS A 5 16.62 11.42 3.17
C LYS A 5 16.44 9.97 2.67
N PRO A 6 15.36 9.66 1.94
CA PRO A 6 15.13 8.31 1.44
C PRO A 6 16.18 7.95 0.38
N GLN A 7 16.56 6.67 0.33
CA GLN A 7 17.42 6.15 -0.73
C GLN A 7 16.65 6.13 -2.06
N VAL A 8 17.21 6.76 -3.10
CA VAL A 8 16.68 6.71 -4.46
C VAL A 8 17.17 5.45 -5.14
N LEU A 9 16.26 4.65 -5.69
CA LEU A 9 16.55 3.40 -6.39
C LEU A 9 16.64 3.60 -7.91
N VAL A 10 15.72 4.37 -8.45
CA VAL A 10 15.64 4.70 -9.88
C VAL A 10 15.24 6.16 -10.00
N GLU A 11 15.84 6.87 -10.95
CA GLU A 11 15.52 8.25 -11.27
C GLU A 11 15.44 8.43 -12.78
N ILE A 12 14.39 9.11 -13.24
CA ILE A 12 14.24 9.52 -14.64
C ILE A 12 13.87 11.00 -14.66
N THR A 13 14.62 11.79 -15.43
CA THR A 13 14.31 13.20 -15.66
C THR A 13 13.93 13.40 -17.12
N ASN A 14 12.69 13.83 -17.36
CA ASN A 14 12.22 14.23 -18.68
C ASN A 14 12.81 15.62 -19.02
N LYS A 15 13.63 15.70 -20.07
CA LYS A 15 14.35 16.93 -20.45
C LYS A 15 13.46 18.02 -21.07
N GLU A 16 12.28 17.66 -21.57
CA GLU A 16 11.34 18.60 -22.18
C GLU A 16 10.44 19.25 -21.13
N THR A 17 9.95 18.47 -20.17
CA THR A 17 9.06 18.94 -19.10
C THR A 17 9.80 19.30 -17.82
N TYR A 18 11.10 18.97 -17.74
CA TYR A 18 11.96 19.10 -16.56
C TYR A 18 11.41 18.39 -15.30
N LYS A 19 10.52 17.42 -15.47
CA LYS A 19 9.98 16.60 -14.37
C LYS A 19 10.90 15.42 -14.08
N THR A 20 11.20 15.23 -12.80
CA THR A 20 11.95 14.08 -12.30
C THR A 20 11.02 13.14 -11.54
N GLU A 21 11.00 11.87 -11.95
CA GLU A 21 10.34 10.79 -11.22
C GLU A 21 11.39 9.94 -10.51
N GLN A 22 11.18 9.69 -9.22
CA GLN A 22 12.08 8.90 -8.38
C GLN A 22 11.34 7.74 -7.73
N VAL A 23 11.92 6.55 -7.83
CA VAL A 23 11.53 5.38 -7.04
C VAL A 23 12.34 5.38 -5.75
N LEU A 24 11.67 5.39 -4.61
CA LEU A 24 12.30 5.50 -3.30
C LEU A 24 12.24 4.15 -2.57
N ALA A 25 13.33 3.79 -1.91
CA ALA A 25 13.35 2.64 -1.01
C ALA A 25 12.42 2.88 0.19
N SER A 26 11.80 1.80 0.66
CA SER A 26 11.03 1.78 1.90
C SER A 26 11.45 0.55 2.69
N GLU A 27 11.48 0.67 4.02
CA GLU A 27 11.84 -0.43 4.92
C GLU A 27 10.83 -1.59 4.85
N GLY A 28 9.60 -1.32 4.40
CA GLY A 28 8.58 -2.33 4.18
C GLY A 28 7.24 -1.68 3.86
N ILE A 29 6.20 -2.50 3.87
CA ILE A 29 4.82 -2.05 3.66
C ILE A 29 4.04 -2.27 4.94
N TRP A 30 3.43 -1.21 5.47
CA TRP A 30 2.51 -1.28 6.59
C TRP A 30 1.10 -1.39 6.05
N ALA A 31 0.47 -2.54 6.27
CA ALA A 31 -0.88 -2.83 5.80
C ALA A 31 -1.85 -2.94 6.98
N VAL A 32 -3.03 -2.36 6.83
CA VAL A 32 -4.11 -2.51 7.81
C VAL A 32 -4.77 -3.88 7.65
N TYR A 33 -4.96 -4.57 8.77
CA TYR A 33 -5.59 -5.88 8.87
C TYR A 33 -6.85 -5.77 9.72
N TYR A 34 -7.76 -6.72 9.57
CA TYR A 34 -8.90 -6.91 10.47
C TYR A 34 -8.95 -8.39 10.85
N GLU A 35 -8.90 -8.69 12.16
CA GLU A 35 -8.83 -10.08 12.65
C GLU A 35 -7.74 -10.90 11.94
N ASP A 36 -6.52 -10.35 11.91
CA ASP A 36 -5.34 -10.98 11.31
C ASP A 36 -5.45 -11.29 9.81
N ARG A 37 -6.38 -10.63 9.10
CA ARG A 37 -6.52 -10.75 7.64
C ARG A 37 -6.29 -9.42 6.93
N PRO A 38 -5.56 -9.41 5.80
CA PRO A 38 -5.43 -8.20 4.98
C PRO A 38 -6.80 -7.79 4.42
N ILE A 39 -7.06 -6.48 4.35
CA ILE A 39 -8.36 -5.95 3.93
C ILE A 39 -8.29 -5.13 2.64
N ASN A 40 -9.44 -4.94 2.01
CA ASN A 40 -9.69 -3.84 1.07
C ASN A 40 -10.77 -2.94 1.66
N LEU A 41 -10.62 -1.63 1.49
CA LEU A 41 -11.60 -0.66 2.01
C LEU A 41 -12.32 0.03 0.86
N LYS A 42 -13.65 -0.14 0.81
CA LYS A 42 -14.54 0.44 -0.20
C LYS A 42 -15.45 1.47 0.45
N THR A 43 -15.80 2.52 -0.29
CA THR A 43 -16.84 3.48 0.09
C THR A 43 -17.81 3.64 -1.08
N SER A 44 -19.11 3.54 -0.80
CA SER A 44 -20.21 3.74 -1.75
C SER A 44 -21.32 4.55 -1.10
N ASN A 45 -22.08 5.28 -1.90
CA ASN A 45 -23.35 5.84 -1.46
C ASN A 45 -24.41 4.74 -1.54
N TYR A 46 -25.26 4.62 -0.51
CA TYR A 46 -26.32 3.61 -0.46
C TYR A 46 -27.50 3.94 -1.38
N LEU A 47 -27.81 5.23 -1.56
CA LEU A 47 -28.96 5.73 -2.31
C LEU A 47 -28.64 5.98 -3.79
N VAL A 48 -27.37 6.21 -4.11
CA VAL A 48 -26.95 6.60 -5.46
C VAL A 48 -25.79 5.73 -5.92
N SER A 49 -25.98 5.08 -7.08
CA SER A 49 -25.01 4.17 -7.67
C SER A 49 -23.89 4.87 -8.46
N TYR A 50 -24.02 6.17 -8.71
CA TYR A 50 -23.09 6.98 -9.50
C TYR A 50 -22.57 8.21 -8.72
N PRO A 51 -21.26 8.49 -8.74
CA PRO A 51 -20.19 7.68 -9.33
C PRO A 51 -20.02 6.36 -8.57
N GLY A 52 -19.47 5.36 -9.27
CA GLY A 52 -19.25 4.04 -8.71
C GLY A 52 -18.39 4.05 -7.43
N PRO A 53 -18.35 2.92 -6.72
CA PRO A 53 -17.65 2.83 -5.45
C PRO A 53 -16.16 3.13 -5.57
N LYS A 54 -15.62 3.81 -4.55
CA LYS A 54 -14.21 4.19 -4.49
C LYS A 54 -13.48 3.27 -3.52
N TYR A 55 -12.33 2.75 -3.95
CA TYR A 55 -11.42 1.97 -3.13
C TYR A 55 -10.39 2.87 -2.49
N LYS A 56 -10.17 2.69 -1.19
CA LYS A 56 -9.17 3.43 -0.41
C LYS A 56 -7.90 2.60 -0.28
N LYS A 57 -6.76 3.28 -0.30
CA LYS A 57 -5.46 2.69 -0.01
C LYS A 57 -5.41 2.25 1.47
N VAL A 58 -4.98 1.01 1.70
CA VAL A 58 -4.89 0.39 3.04
C VAL A 58 -3.47 -0.08 3.39
N SER A 59 -2.54 0.06 2.44
CA SER A 59 -1.13 -0.31 2.58
C SER A 59 -0.24 0.89 2.27
N PHE A 60 0.78 1.15 3.10
CA PHE A 60 1.56 2.37 3.05
C PHE A 60 3.05 2.07 3.23
N SER A 61 3.91 2.89 2.65
CA SER A 61 5.38 2.88 2.87
C SER A 61 5.80 3.66 4.13
N ASN A 62 4.84 4.04 4.97
CA ASN A 62 5.04 4.79 6.21
C ASN A 62 4.08 4.26 7.30
N PRO A 63 4.59 3.85 8.47
CA PRO A 63 3.76 3.33 9.56
C PRO A 63 2.69 4.32 10.03
N GLY A 64 2.99 5.62 10.06
CA GLY A 64 2.07 6.63 10.60
C GLY A 64 0.73 6.67 9.87
N HIS A 65 0.73 6.51 8.54
CA HIS A 65 -0.52 6.49 7.76
C HIS A 65 -1.35 5.24 8.03
N ALA A 66 -0.70 4.07 8.11
CA ALA A 66 -1.37 2.81 8.42
C ALA A 66 -1.98 2.84 9.84
N ILE A 67 -1.21 3.31 10.84
CA ILE A 67 -1.64 3.40 12.24
C ILE A 67 -2.82 4.37 12.38
N ASN A 68 -2.76 5.53 11.73
CA ASN A 68 -3.87 6.50 11.77
C ASN A 68 -5.14 5.93 11.13
N LEU A 69 -5.00 5.18 10.03
CA LEU A 69 -6.15 4.51 9.41
C LEU A 69 -6.73 3.43 10.34
N ALA A 70 -5.90 2.55 10.91
CA ALA A 70 -6.35 1.51 11.83
C ALA A 70 -7.07 2.10 13.06
N LYS A 71 -6.51 3.14 13.68
CA LYS A 71 -7.16 3.86 14.80
C LYS A 71 -8.53 4.42 14.41
N LYS A 72 -8.62 5.09 13.26
CA LYS A 72 -9.88 5.64 12.75
C LYS A 72 -10.92 4.55 12.51
N LEU A 73 -10.51 3.40 11.97
CA LEU A 73 -11.42 2.27 11.72
C LEU A 73 -11.87 1.63 13.04
N ASN A 74 -10.96 1.43 14.00
CA ASN A 74 -11.30 0.96 15.34
C ASN A 74 -12.33 1.86 16.02
N GLU A 75 -12.15 3.18 15.94
CA GLU A 75 -13.12 4.16 16.46
C GLU A 75 -14.46 4.10 15.70
N GLN A 76 -14.42 4.14 14.36
CA GLN A 76 -15.62 4.14 13.51
C GLN A 76 -16.48 2.88 13.70
N PHE A 77 -15.85 1.71 13.84
CA PHE A 77 -16.53 0.43 13.98
C PHE A 77 -16.66 -0.04 15.44
N ARG A 78 -16.23 0.79 16.40
CA ARG A 78 -16.26 0.49 17.85
C ARG A 78 -15.65 -0.87 18.18
N THR A 79 -14.44 -1.08 17.70
CA THR A 79 -13.69 -2.34 17.84
C THR A 79 -12.20 -2.03 18.02
N ASP A 80 -11.43 -3.02 18.42
CA ASP A 80 -9.97 -3.03 18.52
C ASP A 80 -9.33 -4.02 17.53
N LYS A 81 -10.15 -4.65 16.67
CA LYS A 81 -9.74 -5.73 15.76
C LYS A 81 -8.98 -5.25 14.53
N PHE A 82 -8.92 -3.94 14.26
CA PHE A 82 -8.04 -3.41 13.22
C PHE A 82 -6.61 -3.27 13.74
N SER A 83 -5.68 -3.94 13.06
CA SER A 83 -4.26 -3.93 13.38
C SER A 83 -3.43 -3.45 12.19
N VAL A 84 -2.14 -3.18 12.41
CA VAL A 84 -1.19 -2.84 11.35
C VAL A 84 -0.09 -3.89 11.33
N VAL A 85 0.13 -4.50 10.17
CA VAL A 85 1.16 -5.51 9.95
C VAL A 85 2.26 -4.93 9.07
N LEU A 86 3.51 -5.07 9.51
CA LEU A 86 4.69 -4.78 8.70
C LEU A 86 4.98 -5.98 7.79
N LEU A 87 5.02 -5.71 6.49
CA LEU A 87 5.40 -6.65 5.45
C LEU A 87 6.74 -6.21 4.89
N ASP A 88 7.83 -6.79 5.39
CA ASP A 88 9.21 -6.53 4.95
C ASP A 88 9.66 -7.52 3.88
N ARG A 89 9.06 -8.71 3.84
CA ARG A 89 9.31 -9.77 2.86
C ARG A 89 8.00 -10.37 2.37
N GLY A 90 8.01 -10.76 1.11
CA GLY A 90 6.87 -11.43 0.47
C GLY A 90 7.33 -12.32 -0.66
N LYS A 91 6.42 -13.17 -1.14
CA LYS A 91 6.68 -13.96 -2.33
C LYS A 91 6.60 -13.07 -3.56
N VAL A 92 7.61 -13.13 -4.43
CA VAL A 92 7.53 -12.52 -5.77
C VAL A 92 6.54 -13.34 -6.58
N ILE A 93 5.41 -12.73 -6.93
CA ILE A 93 4.37 -13.34 -7.77
C ILE A 93 4.53 -12.91 -9.24
N TYR A 94 5.16 -11.75 -9.49
CA TYR A 94 5.39 -11.23 -10.83
C TYR A 94 6.69 -10.41 -10.91
N PRO A 95 7.46 -10.49 -12.01
CA PRO A 95 7.33 -11.49 -13.07
C PRO A 95 7.57 -12.90 -12.52
N GLU A 96 6.87 -13.91 -13.04
CA GLU A 96 7.19 -15.30 -12.75
C GLU A 96 8.58 -15.59 -13.32
N ASN A 97 9.63 -15.60 -12.48
CA ASN A 97 10.97 -16.02 -12.89
C ASN A 97 11.05 -17.56 -13.07
N GLY A 98 10.04 -18.15 -13.70
CA GLY A 98 10.00 -19.55 -14.09
C GLY A 98 10.49 -19.69 -15.52
N LYS A 99 11.73 -20.16 -15.70
CA LYS A 99 12.13 -20.81 -16.96
C LYS A 99 11.04 -21.83 -17.29
N LYS A 100 10.29 -21.62 -18.39
CA LYS A 100 9.43 -22.66 -18.97
C LYS A 100 10.35 -23.81 -19.39
N THR A 101 10.64 -24.76 -18.52
CA THR A 101 11.17 -26.05 -18.94
C THR A 101 10.08 -26.69 -19.78
N LYS A 102 10.24 -26.62 -21.11
CA LYS A 102 9.49 -27.46 -22.04
C LYS A 102 9.76 -28.91 -21.62
N SER A 103 8.77 -29.57 -21.04
CA SER A 103 8.77 -31.03 -20.94
C SER A 103 8.60 -31.59 -22.36
N ASN A 104 9.49 -32.52 -22.71
CA ASN A 104 9.43 -33.35 -23.92
C ASN A 104 8.08 -34.04 -24.10
#